data_AF-A0AAF0WNT2-F1
#
_entry.id   AF-A0AAF0WNT2-F1
#
_cell.length_a   1.000
_cell.length_b   1.000
_cell.length_c   1.000
_cell.angle_alpha   90.00
_cell.angle_beta   90.00
_cell.angle_gamma   90.00
#
_symmetry.space_group_name_H-M   'P 1'
#
loop_
_entity.id
_entity.type
_entity.pdbx_description
1 polymer ?
#
loop_
_entity_poly.entity_id
_entity_poly.type
_entity_poly.pdbx_seq_one_letter_code
_entity_poly.pdbx_strand_id
1 'polypeptide(L)'
;MHLRHPHTSERKWIFPLVLASLLSLSLLLITTSLSSSPPSLLLSLHSISLSSSSVFIESKLHPLPLSSLPPPPRLAYLISGSNGDSSMLKRTLLALYHPHNQYIVHLDAESPEHERRDLLEFVANSSVFVRFGNVRMITKANLVTYRGPTMVANTLHAAALLLRHGGDWDWFINLSASDYPLVTQDDLLDAFSYLPRDLNFIDHTSNIGWKESQRAKPVIVDPGLYMTKKSDVFWITQRRSVPTAFKLFTGSAWMALSRPFIDYCIWGWDNLPRTVLMYYANFLSSPEGYFHTVVCNAREFSNTTVNSDLHYISWDNPPKQHPHYLTVDDMKKMVDSNAPFARKFHKDDPVLDKIDSELLSRGQGMVVPGGWCLGSRENGSDPCSVVGNITLLRPTPGAKRLETLISSLLSDDKFRPMQCK
;
A
#
# COMPACT_ATOMS: atom_id res chain seq x y z
N MET A 1 35.44 9.61 61.27
CA MET A 1 35.07 8.22 61.63
C MET A 1 33.63 8.01 61.19
N HIS A 2 33.40 7.53 59.95
CA HIS A 2 32.06 7.23 59.42
C HIS A 2 31.94 5.72 59.26
N LEU A 3 31.16 5.09 60.13
CA LEU A 3 30.81 3.67 60.05
C LEU A 3 29.65 3.50 59.05
N ARG A 4 29.90 2.72 57.99
CA ARG A 4 28.86 2.19 57.10
C ARG A 4 28.13 1.04 57.80
N HIS A 5 26.81 1.13 57.91
CA HIS A 5 25.96 -0.03 58.18
C HIS A 5 25.64 -0.75 56.85
N PRO A 6 25.72 -2.09 56.78
CA PRO A 6 25.27 -2.84 55.61
C PRO A 6 23.75 -3.05 55.68
N HIS A 7 23.04 -2.63 54.64
CA HIS A 7 21.63 -2.91 54.45
C HIS A 7 21.47 -4.36 53.96
N THR A 8 21.07 -5.28 54.84
CA THR A 8 20.66 -6.63 54.45
C THR A 8 19.30 -6.55 53.77
N SER A 9 19.28 -6.65 52.44
CA SER A 9 18.03 -6.81 51.67
C SER A 9 17.49 -8.22 51.90
N GLU A 10 16.45 -8.33 52.72
CA GLU A 10 15.71 -9.58 52.89
C GLU A 10 15.10 -10.00 51.54
N ARG A 11 15.51 -11.16 51.05
CA ARG A 11 15.08 -11.79 49.79
C ARG A 11 13.63 -12.30 49.86
N LYS A 12 12.67 -11.40 50.11
CA LYS A 12 11.23 -11.70 50.23
C LYS A 12 10.60 -12.22 48.93
N TRP A 13 11.28 -12.07 47.79
CA TRP A 13 10.84 -12.57 46.48
C TRP A 13 11.17 -14.04 46.21
N ILE A 14 12.04 -14.68 47.02
CA ILE A 14 12.44 -16.08 46.79
C ILE A 14 11.29 -17.03 47.12
N PHE A 15 10.55 -16.76 48.20
CA PHE A 15 9.41 -17.58 48.60
C PHE A 15 8.31 -17.69 47.54
N PRO A 16 7.80 -16.60 46.94
CA PRO A 16 6.80 -16.70 45.88
C PRO A 16 7.36 -17.36 44.61
N LEU A 17 8.64 -17.17 44.29
CA LEU A 17 9.27 -17.81 43.13
C LEU A 17 9.37 -19.35 43.29
N VAL A 18 9.75 -19.81 44.49
CA VAL A 18 9.83 -21.25 44.81
C VAL A 18 8.44 -21.86 44.84
N LEU A 19 7.44 -21.16 45.39
CA LEU A 19 6.07 -21.66 45.41
C LEU A 19 5.49 -21.79 43.99
N ALA A 20 5.76 -20.81 43.13
CA ALA A 20 5.35 -20.85 41.72
C ALA A 20 6.05 -21.96 40.93
N SER A 21 7.33 -22.22 41.20
CA SER A 21 8.06 -23.30 40.53
C SER A 21 7.56 -24.68 40.97
N LEU A 22 7.25 -24.87 42.26
CA LEU A 22 6.66 -26.11 42.79
C LEU A 22 5.26 -26.37 42.22
N LEU A 23 4.44 -25.33 42.10
CA LEU A 23 3.12 -25.41 41.46
C LEU A 23 3.24 -25.81 39.98
N SER A 24 4.15 -25.19 39.23
CA SER A 24 4.45 -25.55 37.84
C SER A 24 4.89 -27.01 37.70
N LEU A 25 5.82 -27.46 38.55
CA LEU A 25 6.32 -28.84 38.52
C LEU A 25 5.22 -29.85 38.85
N SER A 26 4.36 -29.52 39.83
CA SER A 26 3.23 -30.38 40.20
C SER A 26 2.20 -30.48 39.07
N LEU A 27 1.92 -29.40 38.35
CA LEU A 27 1.04 -29.42 37.19
C LEU A 27 1.61 -30.30 36.07
N LEU A 28 2.92 -30.23 35.84
CA LEU A 28 3.62 -31.04 34.83
C LEU A 28 3.65 -32.54 35.20
N LEU A 29 3.77 -32.86 36.49
CA LEU A 29 3.65 -34.25 36.96
C LEU A 29 2.21 -34.76 36.82
N ILE A 30 1.22 -33.92 37.06
CA ILE A 30 -0.20 -34.27 36.89
C ILE A 30 -0.50 -34.54 35.40
N THR A 31 -0.03 -33.69 34.47
CA THR A 31 -0.27 -33.92 33.04
C THR A 31 0.42 -35.17 32.51
N THR A 32 1.59 -35.54 33.04
CA THR A 32 2.32 -36.76 32.65
C THR A 32 1.80 -38.03 33.33
N SER A 33 1.14 -37.92 34.50
CA SER A 33 0.51 -39.06 35.19
C SER A 33 -0.92 -39.34 34.76
N LEU A 34 -1.65 -38.35 34.21
CA LEU A 34 -2.98 -38.56 33.60
C LEU A 34 -2.90 -39.03 32.13
N SER A 35 -1.74 -38.94 31.48
CA SER A 35 -1.52 -39.50 30.14
C SER A 35 -1.14 -40.98 30.23
N SER A 36 -2.12 -41.85 30.48
CA SER A 36 -1.94 -43.31 30.41
C SER A 36 -2.00 -43.82 28.96
N SER A 37 -1.04 -43.38 28.13
CA SER A 37 -0.77 -43.94 26.80
C SER A 37 0.74 -43.84 26.51
N PRO A 38 1.46 -44.95 26.23
CA PRO A 38 2.89 -44.89 25.97
C PRO A 38 3.17 -44.28 24.58
N PRO A 39 4.30 -43.58 24.38
CA PRO A 39 4.76 -43.24 23.04
C PRO A 39 5.43 -44.49 22.43
N SER A 40 4.69 -45.25 21.63
CA SER A 40 5.26 -46.34 20.84
C SER A 40 5.98 -45.78 19.60
N LEU A 41 7.30 -45.65 19.70
CA LEU A 41 8.20 -45.69 18.54
C LEU A 41 8.21 -47.12 18.00
N LEU A 42 7.50 -47.38 16.90
CA LEU A 42 7.59 -48.62 16.15
C LEU A 42 7.88 -48.33 14.67
N LEU A 43 9.15 -48.54 14.30
CA LEU A 43 9.55 -48.85 12.94
C LEU A 43 8.95 -50.22 12.58
N SER A 44 7.90 -50.24 11.76
CA SER A 44 7.42 -51.46 11.11
C SER A 44 7.72 -51.39 9.62
N LEU A 45 8.85 -51.99 9.25
CA LEU A 45 9.05 -52.56 7.92
C LEU A 45 8.14 -53.77 7.81
N HIS A 46 7.07 -53.68 7.03
CA HIS A 46 6.35 -54.85 6.54
C HIS A 46 6.13 -54.71 5.03
N SER A 47 6.92 -55.49 4.30
CA SER A 47 6.64 -55.97 2.96
C SER A 47 5.28 -56.64 2.93
N ILE A 48 4.33 -56.07 2.19
CA ILE A 48 3.09 -56.74 1.80
C ILE A 48 2.99 -56.73 0.27
N SER A 49 2.94 -57.95 -0.22
CA SER A 49 2.75 -58.42 -1.58
C SER A 49 1.60 -57.75 -2.32
N LEU A 50 1.90 -57.22 -3.51
CA LEU A 50 0.94 -56.93 -4.56
C LEU A 50 0.21 -58.23 -4.96
N SER A 51 -1.10 -58.29 -4.81
CA SER A 51 -1.95 -58.88 -5.84
C SER A 51 -3.40 -58.38 -5.73
N SER A 52 -3.91 -58.00 -6.89
CA SER A 52 -5.32 -57.80 -7.24
C SER A 52 -5.96 -56.43 -7.00
N SER A 53 -5.96 -55.68 -8.11
CA SER A 53 -7.02 -54.76 -8.58
C SER A 53 -7.24 -53.44 -7.85
N SER A 54 -6.24 -52.55 -7.92
CA SER A 54 -6.48 -51.11 -7.83
C SER A 54 -7.17 -50.63 -9.12
N VAL A 55 -8.39 -50.14 -9.01
CA VAL A 55 -9.02 -49.31 -10.05
C VAL A 55 -8.17 -48.04 -10.16
N PHE A 56 -7.38 -47.97 -11.22
CA PHE A 56 -6.40 -46.90 -11.48
C PHE A 56 -7.16 -45.60 -11.80
N ILE A 57 -7.24 -44.68 -10.83
CA ILE A 57 -7.88 -43.34 -10.97
C ILE A 57 -6.96 -42.36 -11.72
N GLU A 58 -5.81 -42.80 -12.22
CA GLU A 58 -4.89 -41.94 -12.98
C GLU A 58 -5.51 -41.41 -14.28
N SER A 59 -6.43 -42.15 -14.90
CA SER A 59 -7.05 -41.76 -16.19
C SER A 59 -8.08 -40.63 -16.09
N LYS A 60 -8.43 -40.20 -14.86
CA LYS A 60 -9.31 -39.04 -14.61
C LYS A 60 -8.57 -37.84 -14.02
N LEU A 61 -7.28 -37.96 -13.76
CA LEU A 61 -6.44 -36.84 -13.36
C LEU A 61 -5.86 -36.21 -14.64
N HIS A 62 -6.58 -35.24 -15.19
CA HIS A 62 -5.94 -34.31 -16.12
C HIS A 62 -5.00 -33.42 -15.29
N PRO A 63 -3.67 -33.49 -15.48
CA PRO A 63 -2.80 -32.48 -14.91
C PRO A 63 -3.26 -31.14 -15.46
N LEU A 64 -3.70 -30.24 -14.56
CA LEU A 64 -3.90 -28.84 -14.94
C LEU A 64 -2.59 -28.37 -15.57
N PRO A 65 -2.62 -27.73 -16.75
CA PRO A 65 -1.40 -27.18 -17.33
C PRO A 65 -0.76 -26.28 -16.28
N LEU A 66 0.45 -26.64 -15.83
CA LEU A 66 1.30 -25.77 -15.04
C LEU A 66 1.56 -24.54 -15.90
N SER A 67 0.79 -23.47 -15.66
CA SER A 67 1.12 -22.15 -16.18
C SER A 67 2.54 -21.86 -15.69
N SER A 68 3.50 -21.78 -16.61
CA SER A 68 4.88 -21.45 -16.30
C SER A 68 5.05 -20.00 -15.80
N LEU A 69 4.00 -19.18 -15.93
CA LEU A 69 3.96 -17.82 -15.43
C LEU A 69 3.42 -17.80 -13.99
N PRO A 70 4.04 -17.03 -13.08
CA PRO A 70 3.52 -16.82 -11.75
C PRO A 70 2.10 -16.24 -11.82
N PRO A 71 1.26 -16.49 -10.81
CA PRO A 71 -0.09 -15.89 -10.77
C PRO A 71 0.02 -14.36 -10.86
N PRO A 72 -0.99 -13.68 -11.41
CA PRO A 72 -1.01 -12.22 -11.47
C PRO A 72 -0.70 -11.60 -10.11
N PRO A 73 0.00 -10.45 -10.08
CA PRO A 73 0.32 -9.81 -8.83
C PRO A 73 -0.94 -9.29 -8.14
N ARG A 74 -0.79 -8.90 -6.88
CA ARG A 74 -1.86 -8.31 -6.07
C ARG A 74 -1.46 -6.91 -5.65
N LEU A 75 -2.31 -5.95 -5.94
CA LEU A 75 -2.07 -4.55 -5.61
C LEU A 75 -2.81 -4.19 -4.32
N ALA A 76 -2.17 -3.38 -3.48
CA ALA A 76 -2.74 -2.88 -2.25
C ALA A 76 -2.85 -1.34 -2.34
N TYR A 77 -4.06 -0.82 -2.28
CA TYR A 77 -4.33 0.60 -2.45
C TYR A 77 -4.62 1.29 -1.13
N LEU A 78 -4.04 2.48 -0.95
CA LEU A 78 -4.59 3.51 -0.08
C LEU A 78 -5.26 4.57 -0.94
N ILE A 79 -6.57 4.80 -0.74
CA ILE A 79 -7.30 5.89 -1.38
C ILE A 79 -7.78 6.85 -0.29
N SER A 80 -7.23 8.06 -0.26
CA SER A 80 -7.49 9.05 0.79
C SER A 80 -8.19 10.31 0.26
N GLY A 81 -9.12 10.85 1.03
CA GLY A 81 -9.78 12.13 0.76
C GLY A 81 -9.91 12.99 2.02
N SER A 82 -10.38 14.22 1.81
CA SER A 82 -10.68 15.23 2.83
C SER A 82 -12.15 15.65 2.74
N ASN A 83 -12.53 16.67 3.50
CA ASN A 83 -13.86 17.27 3.46
C ASN A 83 -14.36 17.54 2.02
N GLY A 84 -15.51 16.94 1.66
CA GLY A 84 -16.15 17.08 0.35
C GLY A 84 -15.73 16.04 -0.70
N ASP A 85 -14.76 15.18 -0.39
CA ASP A 85 -14.20 14.22 -1.34
C ASP A 85 -14.94 12.86 -1.38
N SER A 86 -15.91 12.58 -0.50
CA SER A 86 -16.54 11.26 -0.38
C SER A 86 -17.06 10.71 -1.71
N SER A 87 -17.76 11.52 -2.50
CA SER A 87 -18.28 11.08 -3.81
C SER A 87 -17.17 10.76 -4.80
N MET A 88 -16.10 11.56 -4.81
CA MET A 88 -14.93 11.31 -5.68
C MET A 88 -14.20 10.05 -5.24
N LEU A 89 -14.00 9.87 -3.93
CA LEU A 89 -13.37 8.69 -3.35
C LEU A 89 -14.15 7.41 -3.70
N LYS A 90 -15.48 7.42 -3.56
CA LYS A 90 -16.35 6.30 -3.98
C LYS A 90 -16.19 5.98 -5.46
N ARG A 91 -16.19 7.00 -6.32
CA ARG A 91 -16.00 6.86 -7.77
C ARG A 91 -14.63 6.25 -8.10
N THR A 92 -13.56 6.78 -7.53
CA THR A 92 -12.19 6.29 -7.71
C THR A 92 -12.04 4.85 -7.20
N LEU A 93 -12.63 4.51 -6.04
CA LEU A 93 -12.62 3.14 -5.52
C LEU A 93 -13.30 2.16 -6.50
N LEU A 94 -14.47 2.51 -7.05
CA LEU A 94 -15.15 1.68 -8.04
C LEU A 94 -14.34 1.55 -9.33
N ALA A 95 -13.69 2.63 -9.77
CA ALA A 95 -12.83 2.63 -10.95
C ALA A 95 -11.56 1.76 -10.78
N LEU A 96 -11.09 1.60 -9.55
CA LEU A 96 -9.90 0.81 -9.22
C LEU A 96 -10.22 -0.62 -8.75
N TYR A 97 -11.49 -0.96 -8.56
CA TYR A 97 -11.85 -2.22 -7.90
C TYR A 97 -11.55 -3.46 -8.75
N HIS A 98 -10.88 -4.43 -8.13
CA HIS A 98 -10.65 -5.77 -8.64
C HIS A 98 -10.58 -6.75 -7.46
N PRO A 99 -11.22 -7.92 -7.53
CA PRO A 99 -11.34 -8.85 -6.39
C PRO A 99 -10.00 -9.44 -5.91
N HIS A 100 -8.98 -9.44 -6.76
CA HIS A 100 -7.63 -9.93 -6.42
C HIS A 100 -6.80 -8.93 -5.59
N ASN A 101 -7.20 -7.65 -5.57
CA ASN A 101 -6.47 -6.56 -4.91
C ASN A 101 -7.00 -6.28 -3.49
N GLN A 102 -6.29 -5.44 -2.74
CA GLN A 102 -6.63 -5.01 -1.38
C GLN A 102 -6.79 -3.50 -1.31
N TYR A 103 -7.73 -3.00 -0.51
CA TYR A 103 -8.06 -1.57 -0.45
C TYR A 103 -8.25 -1.07 0.97
N ILE A 104 -7.55 0.02 1.29
CA ILE A 104 -7.81 0.87 2.44
C ILE A 104 -8.35 2.21 1.94
N VAL A 105 -9.53 2.58 2.42
CA VAL A 105 -10.11 3.91 2.19
C VAL A 105 -10.07 4.76 3.46
N HIS A 106 -9.79 6.04 3.30
CA HIS A 106 -9.67 6.98 4.39
C HIS A 106 -10.26 8.35 4.02
N LEU A 107 -11.19 8.84 4.83
CA LEU A 107 -11.59 10.25 4.85
C LEU A 107 -11.05 10.86 6.15
N ASP A 108 -10.32 11.96 6.01
CA ASP A 108 -9.65 12.60 7.15
C ASP A 108 -10.65 13.19 8.16
N ALA A 109 -10.15 13.56 9.34
CA ALA A 109 -10.98 14.08 10.43
C ALA A 109 -11.48 15.53 10.18
N GLU A 110 -11.05 16.20 9.11
CA GLU A 110 -11.69 17.45 8.66
C GLU A 110 -13.05 17.17 8.02
N SER A 111 -13.22 15.97 7.45
CA SER A 111 -14.47 15.54 6.84
C SER A 111 -15.58 15.41 7.89
N PRO A 112 -16.77 16.00 7.65
CA PRO A 112 -17.91 15.88 8.53
C PRO A 112 -18.27 14.42 8.86
N GLU A 113 -18.84 14.19 10.05
CA GLU A 113 -19.19 12.84 10.48
C GLU A 113 -20.18 12.15 9.54
N HIS A 114 -21.17 12.89 9.01
CA HIS A 114 -22.14 12.34 8.07
C HIS A 114 -21.48 11.84 6.78
N GLU A 115 -20.46 12.55 6.29
CA GLU A 115 -19.73 12.18 5.08
C GLU A 115 -18.88 10.92 5.31
N ARG A 116 -18.21 10.83 6.47
CA ARG A 116 -17.46 9.62 6.87
C ARG A 116 -18.38 8.42 7.08
N ARG A 117 -19.57 8.64 7.66
CA ARG A 117 -20.58 7.59 7.87
C ARG A 117 -21.14 7.10 6.54
N ASP A 118 -21.45 8.01 5.62
CA ASP A 118 -21.89 7.69 4.26
C ASP A 118 -20.86 6.86 3.47
N LEU A 119 -19.56 7.13 3.63
CA LEU A 119 -18.52 6.26 3.07
C LEU A 119 -18.48 4.88 3.74
N LEU A 120 -18.60 4.83 5.07
CA LEU A 120 -18.62 3.57 5.80
C LEU A 120 -19.80 2.68 5.38
N GLU A 121 -21.00 3.25 5.28
CA GLU A 121 -22.21 2.58 4.84
C GLU A 121 -22.09 2.11 3.39
N PHE A 122 -21.51 2.91 2.50
CA PHE A 122 -21.22 2.49 1.13
C PHE A 122 -20.30 1.27 1.07
N VAL A 123 -19.22 1.25 1.86
CA VAL A 123 -18.32 0.09 1.91
C VAL A 123 -19.03 -1.15 2.47
N ALA A 124 -19.84 -0.98 3.52
CA ALA A 124 -20.54 -2.08 4.18
C ALA A 124 -21.72 -2.65 3.37
N ASN A 125 -22.36 -1.84 2.53
CA ASN A 125 -23.56 -2.24 1.79
C ASN A 125 -23.28 -2.64 0.33
N SER A 126 -22.06 -2.40 -0.17
CA SER A 126 -21.66 -2.83 -1.51
C SER A 126 -21.54 -4.36 -1.57
N SER A 127 -22.40 -5.00 -2.36
CA SER A 127 -22.47 -6.46 -2.48
C SER A 127 -21.14 -7.08 -2.91
N VAL A 128 -20.41 -6.41 -3.82
CA VAL A 128 -19.11 -6.89 -4.30
C VAL A 128 -18.03 -6.76 -3.22
N PHE A 129 -18.01 -5.67 -2.45
CA PHE A 129 -17.02 -5.51 -1.37
C PHE A 129 -17.28 -6.47 -0.22
N VAL A 130 -18.55 -6.71 0.13
CA VAL A 130 -18.94 -7.70 1.15
C VAL A 130 -18.56 -9.11 0.71
N ARG A 131 -18.80 -9.45 -0.56
CA ARG A 131 -18.52 -10.78 -1.12
C ARG A 131 -17.04 -11.16 -1.04
N PHE A 132 -16.13 -10.22 -1.32
CA PHE A 132 -14.69 -10.48 -1.36
C PHE A 132 -13.95 -10.05 -0.09
N GLY A 133 -14.53 -9.17 0.74
CA GLY A 133 -13.95 -8.74 2.01
C GLY A 133 -12.62 -7.98 1.88
N ASN A 134 -12.33 -7.43 0.71
CA ASN A 134 -11.03 -6.86 0.34
C ASN A 134 -10.98 -5.32 0.39
N VAL A 135 -12.05 -4.66 0.85
CA VAL A 135 -12.12 -3.20 1.06
C VAL A 135 -12.37 -2.90 2.53
N ARG A 136 -11.55 -2.02 3.12
CA ARG A 136 -11.67 -1.60 4.53
C ARG A 136 -11.55 -0.09 4.66
N MET A 137 -12.34 0.50 5.55
CA MET A 137 -12.23 1.91 5.89
C MET A 137 -11.46 2.13 7.19
N ILE A 138 -10.58 3.12 7.23
CA ILE A 138 -10.04 3.64 8.49
C ILE A 138 -11.14 4.47 9.16
N THR A 139 -11.79 3.90 10.18
CA THR A 139 -12.93 4.53 10.87
C THR A 139 -12.48 5.56 11.91
N LYS A 140 -11.33 5.34 12.55
CA LYS A 140 -10.67 6.33 13.41
C LYS A 140 -9.87 7.29 12.52
N ALA A 141 -10.58 8.29 11.98
CA ALA A 141 -10.03 9.27 11.07
C ALA A 141 -8.88 10.07 11.72
N ASN A 142 -7.83 10.31 10.95
CA ASN A 142 -6.70 11.15 11.35
C ASN A 142 -6.86 12.54 10.71
N LEU A 143 -6.32 13.60 11.31
CA LEU A 143 -6.15 14.87 10.59
C LEU A 143 -4.97 14.73 9.63
N VAL A 144 -5.13 15.19 8.38
CA VAL A 144 -4.09 15.07 7.36
C VAL A 144 -3.76 16.44 6.78
N THR A 145 -2.55 16.92 7.09
CA THR A 145 -1.98 18.15 6.56
C THR A 145 -1.04 17.81 5.41
N TYR A 146 -1.36 18.23 4.17
CA TYR A 146 -0.55 17.93 2.96
C TYR A 146 0.93 18.34 3.12
N ARG A 147 1.17 19.51 3.71
CA ARG A 147 2.51 20.06 3.92
C ARG A 147 3.23 19.49 5.15
N GLY A 148 2.55 18.67 5.94
CA GLY A 148 3.04 18.16 7.22
C GLY A 148 3.34 16.65 7.21
N PRO A 149 3.89 16.13 8.31
CA PRO A 149 4.14 14.69 8.52
C PRO A 149 2.87 13.85 8.70
N THR A 150 1.71 14.46 9.01
CA THR A 150 0.47 13.70 9.25
C THR A 150 0.01 12.89 8.03
N MET A 151 0.30 13.35 6.81
CA MET A 151 0.07 12.55 5.60
C MET A 151 1.00 11.32 5.53
N VAL A 152 2.27 11.45 5.91
CA VAL A 152 3.20 10.29 6.02
C VAL A 152 2.69 9.30 7.07
N ALA A 153 2.26 9.80 8.23
CA ALA A 153 1.70 8.98 9.30
C ALA A 153 0.45 8.21 8.84
N ASN A 154 -0.44 8.86 8.08
CA ASN A 154 -1.62 8.21 7.49
C ASN A 154 -1.23 7.11 6.48
N THR A 155 -0.27 7.39 5.59
CA THR A 155 0.22 6.40 4.62
C THR A 155 0.84 5.19 5.32
N LEU A 156 1.68 5.41 6.34
CA LEU A 156 2.26 4.33 7.15
C LEU A 156 1.20 3.54 7.93
N HIS A 157 0.17 4.21 8.45
CA HIS A 157 -0.93 3.55 9.15
C HIS A 157 -1.72 2.63 8.21
N ALA A 158 -2.06 3.09 7.00
CA ALA A 158 -2.72 2.26 6.00
C ALA A 158 -1.86 1.06 5.57
N ALA A 159 -0.56 1.30 5.34
CA ALA A 159 0.40 0.25 5.02
C ALA A 159 0.48 -0.81 6.14
N ALA A 160 0.53 -0.39 7.41
CA ALA A 160 0.52 -1.30 8.55
C ALA A 160 -0.78 -2.14 8.64
N LEU A 161 -1.94 -1.53 8.32
CA LEU A 161 -3.21 -2.26 8.25
C LEU A 161 -3.20 -3.31 7.13
N LEU A 162 -2.64 -2.99 5.97
CA LEU A 162 -2.52 -3.93 4.83
C LEU A 162 -1.54 -5.07 5.13
N LEU A 163 -0.42 -4.81 5.80
CA LEU A 163 0.49 -5.86 6.25
C LEU A 163 -0.17 -6.78 7.28
N ARG A 164 -0.97 -6.23 8.20
CA ARG A 164 -1.61 -7.00 9.27
C ARG A 164 -2.85 -7.77 8.82
N HIS A 165 -3.64 -7.19 7.91
CA HIS A 165 -4.99 -7.66 7.60
C HIS A 165 -5.30 -7.85 6.11
N GLY A 166 -4.43 -7.39 5.21
CA GLY A 166 -4.61 -7.48 3.76
C GLY A 166 -4.16 -8.80 3.14
N GLY A 167 -3.56 -9.70 3.93
CA GLY A 167 -3.02 -10.96 3.42
C GLY A 167 -1.81 -10.71 2.50
N ASP A 168 -1.73 -11.48 1.41
CA ASP A 168 -0.63 -11.35 0.45
C ASP A 168 -0.92 -10.35 -0.64
N TRP A 169 -0.02 -9.38 -0.80
CA TRP A 169 0.03 -8.40 -1.86
C TRP A 169 1.49 -8.11 -2.25
N ASP A 170 1.71 -7.49 -3.41
CA ASP A 170 3.05 -7.30 -4.00
C ASP A 170 3.47 -5.84 -4.04
N TRP A 171 2.55 -4.93 -4.37
CA TRP A 171 2.79 -3.48 -4.40
C TRP A 171 1.75 -2.69 -3.62
N PHE A 172 2.22 -1.69 -2.88
CA PHE A 172 1.41 -0.68 -2.20
C PHE A 172 1.37 0.60 -3.03
N ILE A 173 0.18 1.07 -3.38
CA ILE A 173 -0.05 2.27 -4.20
C ILE A 173 -0.91 3.25 -3.41
N ASN A 174 -0.41 4.47 -3.22
CA ASN A 174 -1.19 5.53 -2.59
C ASN A 174 -1.81 6.46 -3.64
N LEU A 175 -3.07 6.83 -3.45
CA LEU A 175 -3.85 7.71 -4.32
C LEU A 175 -4.73 8.63 -3.46
N SER A 176 -5.08 9.80 -3.98
CA SER A 176 -6.11 10.66 -3.41
C SER A 176 -7.44 10.51 -4.12
N ALA A 177 -8.50 11.09 -3.56
CA ALA A 177 -9.80 11.21 -4.21
C ALA A 177 -9.74 11.99 -5.53
N SER A 178 -8.72 12.84 -5.76
CA SER A 178 -8.53 13.58 -7.01
C SER A 178 -7.65 12.87 -8.05
N ASP A 179 -7.20 11.64 -7.77
CA ASP A 179 -6.52 10.77 -8.71
C ASP A 179 -7.52 9.85 -9.43
N TYR A 180 -7.19 9.46 -10.65
CA TYR A 180 -8.04 8.57 -11.44
C TYR A 180 -7.22 7.65 -12.36
N PRO A 181 -7.62 6.37 -12.53
CA PRO A 181 -6.93 5.45 -13.43
C PRO A 181 -7.19 5.77 -14.91
N LEU A 182 -6.16 5.63 -15.74
CA LEU A 182 -6.19 5.73 -17.20
C LEU A 182 -6.12 4.36 -17.91
N VAL A 183 -6.01 3.28 -17.13
CA VAL A 183 -5.98 1.90 -17.57
C VAL A 183 -6.85 1.04 -16.66
N THR A 184 -7.33 -0.10 -17.15
CA THR A 184 -8.10 -1.03 -16.32
C THR A 184 -7.19 -1.73 -15.31
N GLN A 185 -7.78 -2.36 -14.28
CA GLN A 185 -7.00 -3.18 -13.35
C GLN A 185 -6.36 -4.37 -14.05
N ASP A 186 -7.06 -5.00 -14.99
CA ASP A 186 -6.50 -6.09 -15.79
C ASP A 186 -5.28 -5.65 -16.61
N ASP A 187 -5.29 -4.43 -17.18
CA ASP A 187 -4.13 -3.85 -17.86
C ASP A 187 -2.93 -3.69 -16.92
N LEU A 188 -3.19 -3.16 -15.72
CA LEU A 188 -2.16 -2.90 -14.73
C LEU A 188 -1.57 -4.21 -14.18
N LEU A 189 -2.42 -5.19 -13.88
CA LEU A 189 -2.03 -6.51 -13.41
C LEU A 189 -1.26 -7.31 -14.47
N ASP A 190 -1.65 -7.22 -15.74
CA ASP A 190 -0.94 -7.85 -16.85
C ASP A 190 0.47 -7.26 -17.00
N ALA A 191 0.58 -5.93 -17.10
CA ALA A 191 1.86 -5.26 -17.22
C ALA A 191 2.79 -5.55 -16.03
N PHE A 192 2.25 -5.58 -14.80
CA PHE A 192 3.03 -5.86 -13.59
C PHE A 192 3.40 -7.35 -13.44
N SER A 193 2.74 -8.27 -14.14
CA SER A 193 3.06 -9.70 -14.10
C SER A 193 4.46 -10.02 -14.64
N TYR A 194 5.01 -9.15 -15.48
CA TYR A 194 6.34 -9.29 -16.08
C TYR A 194 7.45 -8.57 -15.31
N LEU A 195 7.11 -7.93 -14.17
CA LEU A 195 8.05 -7.15 -13.38
C LEU A 195 8.65 -7.95 -12.22
N PRO A 196 9.93 -7.70 -11.88
CA PRO A 196 10.45 -8.07 -10.57
C PRO A 196 9.63 -7.40 -9.45
N ARG A 197 9.12 -8.21 -8.52
CA ARG A 197 8.19 -7.77 -7.46
C ARG A 197 8.84 -6.91 -6.37
N ASP A 198 10.15 -6.75 -6.40
CA ASP A 198 10.94 -5.92 -5.50
C ASP A 198 11.09 -4.47 -5.99
N LEU A 199 10.72 -4.16 -7.24
CA LEU A 199 10.80 -2.82 -7.79
C LEU A 199 9.89 -1.81 -7.08
N ASN A 200 10.44 -0.62 -6.83
CA ASN A 200 9.78 0.53 -6.22
C ASN A 200 9.67 1.67 -7.23
N PHE A 201 8.47 1.98 -7.71
CA PHE A 201 8.22 3.15 -8.55
C PHE A 201 8.08 4.38 -7.66
N ILE A 202 9.15 5.17 -7.61
CA ILE A 202 9.29 6.35 -6.78
C ILE A 202 10.16 7.37 -7.51
N ASP A 203 9.54 8.45 -8.01
CA ASP A 203 10.27 9.59 -8.57
C ASP A 203 11.17 10.20 -7.49
N HIS A 204 12.46 10.38 -7.75
CA HIS A 204 13.40 10.86 -6.74
C HIS A 204 14.59 11.65 -7.31
N THR A 205 15.08 12.60 -6.52
CA THR A 205 16.34 13.30 -6.75
C THR A 205 17.03 13.64 -5.42
N SER A 206 18.36 13.55 -5.41
CA SER A 206 19.19 14.06 -4.31
C SER A 206 19.61 15.53 -4.51
N ASN A 207 19.33 16.11 -5.67
CA ASN A 207 19.55 17.54 -5.91
C ASN A 207 18.36 18.34 -5.35
N ILE A 208 18.42 18.60 -4.03
CA ILE A 208 17.34 19.30 -3.32
C ILE A 208 17.36 20.82 -3.51
N GLY A 209 18.46 21.41 -3.98
CA GLY A 209 18.56 22.83 -4.35
C GLY A 209 17.93 23.79 -3.33
N TRP A 210 17.01 24.65 -3.79
CA TRP A 210 16.29 25.61 -2.93
C TRP A 210 15.47 24.95 -1.81
N LYS A 211 15.07 23.67 -1.96
CA LYS A 211 14.33 22.93 -0.93
C LYS A 211 15.18 22.74 0.33
N GLU A 212 16.51 22.77 0.24
CA GLU A 212 17.37 22.72 1.43
C GLU A 212 17.08 23.91 2.36
N SER A 213 17.09 25.13 1.81
CA SER A 213 16.91 26.36 2.59
C SER A 213 15.46 26.60 2.99
N GLN A 214 14.50 26.17 2.16
CA GLN A 214 13.06 26.43 2.36
C GLN A 214 12.30 25.28 3.05
N ARG A 215 12.80 24.04 3.04
CA ARG A 215 12.09 22.87 3.59
C ARG A 215 12.92 22.08 4.61
N ALA A 216 14.21 21.86 4.36
CA ALA A 216 15.05 21.03 5.24
C ALA A 216 15.55 21.75 6.49
N LYS A 217 16.08 22.97 6.32
CA LYS A 217 16.60 23.80 7.41
C LYS A 217 15.51 24.40 8.30
N PRO A 218 14.35 24.85 7.79
CA PRO A 218 13.25 25.26 8.65
C PRO A 218 12.69 24.10 9.45
N VAL A 219 12.18 24.41 10.64
CA VAL A 219 11.52 23.45 11.52
C VAL A 219 10.05 23.83 11.60
N ILE A 220 9.18 22.85 11.33
CA ILE A 220 7.73 23.04 11.44
C ILE A 220 7.13 22.14 12.51
N VAL A 221 5.99 22.55 13.06
CA VAL A 221 5.14 21.72 13.92
C VAL A 221 3.80 21.59 13.23
N ASP A 222 3.37 20.34 13.00
CA ASP A 222 2.07 20.05 12.41
C ASP A 222 1.01 19.90 13.50
N PRO A 223 0.02 20.81 13.58
CA PRO A 223 -0.99 20.78 14.62
C PRO A 223 -1.91 19.57 14.53
N GLY A 224 -2.01 18.95 13.34
CA GLY A 224 -2.78 17.72 13.14
C GLY A 224 -2.29 16.55 14.00
N LEU A 225 -1.10 16.63 14.60
CA LEU A 225 -0.59 15.62 15.53
C LEU A 225 -1.20 15.69 16.95
N TYR A 226 -1.73 16.84 17.38
CA TYR A 226 -2.20 17.04 18.76
C TYR A 226 -3.49 17.85 18.90
N MET A 227 -3.96 18.49 17.83
CA MET A 227 -5.23 19.23 17.80
C MET A 227 -6.36 18.39 17.21
N THR A 228 -7.60 18.82 17.44
CA THR A 228 -8.81 18.19 16.89
C THR A 228 -9.37 18.92 15.66
N LYS A 229 -8.85 20.10 15.35
CA LYS A 229 -9.21 20.89 14.17
C LYS A 229 -8.01 21.02 13.25
N LYS A 230 -8.23 20.92 11.95
CA LYS A 230 -7.19 21.12 10.93
C LYS A 230 -6.73 22.57 10.89
N SER A 231 -5.43 22.77 10.78
CA SER A 231 -4.79 24.06 10.51
C SER A 231 -3.51 23.83 9.70
N ASP A 232 -2.98 24.87 9.07
CA ASP A 232 -1.68 24.77 8.41
C ASP A 232 -0.55 24.57 9.45
N VAL A 233 0.63 24.21 8.97
CA VAL A 233 1.81 23.98 9.79
C VAL A 233 2.28 25.27 10.49
N PHE A 234 2.75 25.15 11.73
CA PHE A 234 3.40 26.24 12.45
C PHE A 234 4.89 26.27 12.17
N TRP A 235 5.42 27.47 11.97
CA TRP A 235 6.84 27.69 11.75
C TRP A 235 7.55 27.99 13.06
N ILE A 236 8.67 27.30 13.29
CA ILE A 236 9.59 27.61 14.37
C ILE A 236 10.61 28.63 13.86
N THR A 237 10.95 29.61 14.70
CA THR A 237 11.88 30.69 14.33
C THR A 237 13.30 30.19 14.14
N GLN A 238 13.71 29.19 14.94
CA GLN A 238 15.01 28.54 14.81
C GLN A 238 15.06 27.60 13.61
N ARG A 239 16.24 27.53 12.99
CA ARG A 239 16.56 26.60 11.90
C ARG A 239 17.54 25.54 12.39
N ARG A 240 17.54 24.39 11.72
CA ARG A 240 18.48 23.29 11.96
C ARG A 240 19.46 23.13 10.79
N SER A 241 20.58 22.48 11.04
CA SER A 241 21.44 21.96 9.98
C SER A 241 20.79 20.75 9.30
N VAL A 242 21.23 20.45 8.08
CA VAL A 242 20.87 19.20 7.41
C VAL A 242 21.55 18.02 8.11
N PRO A 243 20.93 16.82 8.11
CA PRO A 243 21.48 15.64 8.76
C PRO A 243 22.76 15.19 8.06
N THR A 244 23.72 14.69 8.84
CA THR A 244 24.97 14.09 8.33
C THR A 244 24.92 12.56 8.30
N ALA A 245 23.95 11.95 9.00
CA ALA A 245 23.79 10.50 9.10
C ALA A 245 23.16 9.85 7.86
N PHE A 246 22.44 10.62 7.04
CA PHE A 246 21.78 10.16 5.82
C PHE A 246 21.66 11.33 4.83
N LYS A 247 21.58 10.99 3.54
CA LYS A 247 21.40 11.96 2.46
C LYS A 247 19.91 12.22 2.24
N LEU A 248 19.50 13.48 2.11
CA LEU A 248 18.11 13.82 1.81
C LEU A 248 17.78 13.57 0.34
N PHE A 249 16.63 12.96 0.10
CA PHE A 249 16.03 12.82 -1.22
C PHE A 249 14.63 13.45 -1.22
N THR A 250 14.19 13.88 -2.40
CA THR A 250 12.86 14.45 -2.63
C THR A 250 12.28 13.97 -3.95
N GLY A 251 10.96 13.96 -4.06
CA GLY A 251 10.26 13.57 -5.28
C GLY A 251 8.75 13.72 -5.14
N SER A 252 8.01 12.95 -5.93
CA SER A 252 6.54 12.92 -5.89
C SER A 252 6.01 12.30 -4.59
N ALA A 253 4.87 12.77 -4.10
CA ALA A 253 4.19 12.14 -2.96
C ALA A 253 3.45 10.83 -3.35
N TRP A 254 3.35 10.53 -4.65
CA TRP A 254 2.65 9.37 -5.21
C TRP A 254 3.65 8.31 -5.65
N MET A 255 3.39 7.06 -5.28
CA MET A 255 4.36 5.97 -5.45
C MET A 255 3.64 4.63 -5.63
N ALA A 256 4.34 3.67 -6.25
CA ALA A 256 4.02 2.25 -6.15
C ALA A 256 5.22 1.52 -5.52
N LEU A 257 5.09 1.15 -4.25
CA LEU A 257 6.16 0.64 -3.42
C LEU A 257 6.04 -0.87 -3.24
N SER A 258 7.15 -1.60 -3.34
CA SER A 258 7.14 -3.06 -3.17
C SER A 258 6.84 -3.43 -1.72
N ARG A 259 6.18 -4.58 -1.52
CA ARG A 259 5.89 -5.09 -0.17
C ARG A 259 7.15 -5.22 0.70
N PRO A 260 8.30 -5.73 0.22
CA PRO A 260 9.52 -5.79 1.02
C PRO A 260 9.97 -4.40 1.54
N PHE A 261 9.82 -3.34 0.73
CA PHE A 261 10.16 -1.99 1.17
C PHE A 261 9.17 -1.45 2.21
N ILE A 262 7.87 -1.73 2.05
CA ILE A 262 6.87 -1.38 3.06
C ILE A 262 7.08 -2.14 4.36
N ASP A 263 7.39 -3.43 4.30
CA ASP A 263 7.80 -4.23 5.46
C ASP A 263 9.00 -3.59 6.17
N TYR A 264 10.01 -3.14 5.42
CA TYR A 264 11.14 -2.41 5.99
C TYR A 264 10.72 -1.10 6.69
N CYS A 265 9.85 -0.30 6.07
CA CYS A 265 9.35 0.94 6.67
C CYS A 265 8.58 0.71 7.97
N ILE A 266 7.81 -0.38 8.07
CA ILE A 266 6.93 -0.66 9.22
C ILE A 266 7.65 -1.44 10.32
N TRP A 267 8.33 -2.53 9.97
CA TRP A 267 9.02 -3.38 10.95
C TRP A 267 10.38 -2.80 11.35
N GLY A 268 11.08 -2.12 10.42
CA GLY A 268 12.34 -1.44 10.65
C GLY A 268 13.37 -2.32 11.37
N TRP A 269 13.86 -3.37 10.70
CA TRP A 269 14.96 -4.18 11.26
C TRP A 269 16.27 -3.39 11.39
N ASP A 270 16.41 -2.29 10.65
CA ASP A 270 17.37 -1.22 10.89
C ASP A 270 16.66 0.03 11.49
N ASN A 271 17.42 0.89 12.17
CA ASN A 271 16.93 2.13 12.77
C ASN A 271 16.69 3.25 11.76
N LEU A 272 17.14 3.11 10.50
CA LEU A 272 17.02 4.15 9.48
C LEU A 272 15.57 4.65 9.29
N PRO A 273 14.53 3.81 9.06
CA PRO A 273 13.15 4.29 8.90
C PRO A 273 12.67 5.11 10.10
N ARG A 274 12.97 4.68 11.33
CA ARG A 274 12.59 5.41 12.56
C ARG A 274 13.32 6.74 12.70
N THR A 275 14.61 6.75 12.41
CA THR A 275 15.46 7.96 12.48
C THR A 275 15.01 9.00 11.45
N VAL A 276 14.75 8.55 10.23
CA VAL A 276 14.26 9.40 9.15
C VAL A 276 12.84 9.89 9.49
N LEU A 277 11.95 9.05 10.02
CA LEU A 277 10.60 9.45 10.42
C LEU A 277 10.64 10.53 11.50
N MET A 278 11.49 10.39 12.51
CA MET A 278 11.71 11.41 13.55
C MET A 278 12.18 12.74 12.94
N TYR A 279 13.09 12.71 11.96
CA TYR A 279 13.54 13.92 11.27
C TYR A 279 12.43 14.58 10.45
N TYR A 280 11.62 13.77 9.75
CA TYR A 280 10.52 14.22 8.90
C TYR A 280 9.30 14.66 9.71
N ALA A 281 9.17 14.30 11.00
CA ALA A 281 8.13 14.85 11.87
C ALA A 281 8.14 16.39 11.96
N ASN A 282 9.26 17.04 11.66
CA ASN A 282 9.38 18.51 11.63
C ASN A 282 9.89 19.06 10.30
N PHE A 283 9.65 18.35 9.19
CA PHE A 283 10.08 18.74 7.84
C PHE A 283 8.89 19.21 6.99
N LEU A 284 9.05 20.28 6.22
CA LEU A 284 8.00 20.78 5.34
C LEU A 284 7.84 19.92 4.08
N SER A 285 6.61 19.57 3.71
CA SER A 285 6.28 18.67 2.60
C SER A 285 6.90 17.28 2.81
N SER A 286 6.73 16.73 4.02
CA SER A 286 7.27 15.43 4.40
C SER A 286 6.93 14.24 3.49
N PRO A 287 5.73 14.13 2.89
CA PRO A 287 5.40 13.07 1.94
C PRO A 287 6.32 13.03 0.72
N GLU A 288 6.81 14.19 0.29
CA GLU A 288 7.73 14.35 -0.85
C GLU A 288 9.20 14.04 -0.49
N GLY A 289 9.48 13.37 0.64
CA GLY A 289 10.85 13.11 1.06
C GLY A 289 11.09 11.93 2.00
N TYR A 290 10.13 11.55 2.85
CA TYR A 290 10.31 10.44 3.81
C TYR A 290 10.67 9.13 3.11
N PHE A 291 9.79 8.61 2.25
CA PHE A 291 9.98 7.33 1.56
C PHE A 291 11.22 7.35 0.65
N HIS A 292 11.43 8.45 -0.08
CA HIS A 292 12.60 8.70 -0.92
C HIS A 292 13.91 8.58 -0.13
N THR A 293 13.98 9.23 1.03
CA THR A 293 15.18 9.22 1.87
C THR A 293 15.40 7.83 2.47
N VAL A 294 14.34 7.12 2.89
CA VAL A 294 14.49 5.76 3.41
C VAL A 294 14.96 4.79 2.32
N VAL A 295 14.31 4.76 1.15
CA VAL A 295 14.66 3.82 0.07
C VAL A 295 16.07 4.06 -0.47
N CYS A 296 16.49 5.32 -0.61
CA CYS A 296 17.78 5.66 -1.18
C CYS A 296 18.96 5.56 -0.20
N ASN A 297 18.73 5.52 1.11
CA ASN A 297 19.79 5.32 2.10
C ASN A 297 19.85 3.87 2.60
N ALA A 298 18.88 3.03 2.25
CA ALA A 298 18.88 1.61 2.58
C ALA A 298 19.56 0.79 1.46
N ARG A 299 20.69 0.16 1.78
CA ARG A 299 21.51 -0.59 0.81
C ARG A 299 20.74 -1.71 0.10
N GLU A 300 19.79 -2.33 0.79
CA GLU A 300 18.96 -3.42 0.26
C GLU A 300 18.05 -2.97 -0.89
N PHE A 301 17.70 -1.68 -0.95
CA PHE A 301 16.74 -1.14 -1.92
C PHE A 301 17.37 -0.26 -3.00
N SER A 302 18.68 0.04 -2.91
CA SER A 302 19.34 1.03 -3.77
C SER A 302 19.31 0.71 -5.27
N ASN A 303 19.11 -0.56 -5.64
CA ASN A 303 19.04 -1.05 -7.02
C ASN A 303 17.61 -1.42 -7.47
N THR A 304 16.62 -1.10 -6.64
CA THR A 304 15.21 -1.46 -6.87
C THR A 304 14.36 -0.25 -7.24
N THR A 305 14.93 0.96 -7.30
CA THR A 305 14.15 2.17 -7.56
C THR A 305 13.93 2.38 -9.05
N VAL A 306 12.68 2.62 -9.44
CA VAL A 306 12.31 3.07 -10.78
C VAL A 306 11.90 4.53 -10.63
N ASN A 307 12.65 5.43 -11.26
CA ASN A 307 12.49 6.87 -11.11
C ASN A 307 11.25 7.39 -11.88
N SER A 308 10.07 7.09 -11.37
CA SER A 308 8.76 7.47 -11.89
C SER A 308 7.70 7.32 -10.80
N ASP A 309 6.73 8.22 -10.76
CA ASP A 309 5.57 8.12 -9.88
C ASP A 309 4.36 7.44 -10.56
N LEU A 310 4.48 7.05 -11.83
CA LEU A 310 3.41 6.47 -12.66
C LEU A 310 2.18 7.38 -12.84
N HIS A 311 2.33 8.70 -12.71
CA HIS A 311 1.24 9.66 -12.89
C HIS A 311 1.48 10.58 -14.10
N TYR A 312 0.41 10.87 -14.83
CA TYR A 312 0.33 12.08 -15.63
C TYR A 312 -0.09 13.26 -14.76
N ILE A 313 0.76 14.28 -14.70
CA ILE A 313 0.49 15.51 -13.93
C ILE A 313 0.84 16.72 -14.79
N SER A 314 -0.10 17.66 -14.90
CA SER A 314 0.11 18.93 -15.59
C SER A 314 0.50 20.02 -14.59
N TRP A 315 1.64 20.66 -14.79
CA TRP A 315 2.22 21.67 -13.90
C TRP A 315 2.44 23.01 -14.62
N ASP A 316 2.35 24.10 -13.88
CA ASP A 316 2.96 25.37 -14.27
C ASP A 316 4.49 25.20 -14.46
N ASN A 317 5.11 26.06 -15.26
CA ASN A 317 6.57 26.16 -15.34
C ASN A 317 7.03 27.58 -14.90
N PRO A 318 7.68 27.74 -13.74
CA PRO A 318 8.03 26.70 -12.76
C PRO A 318 6.81 26.16 -11.98
N PRO A 319 6.88 24.94 -11.43
CA PRO A 319 5.77 24.33 -10.70
C PRO A 319 5.32 25.16 -9.49
N LYS A 320 4.00 25.39 -9.38
CA LYS A 320 3.35 25.94 -8.18
C LYS A 320 3.06 24.84 -7.16
N GLN A 321 2.39 25.19 -6.06
CA GLN A 321 2.06 24.25 -4.97
C GLN A 321 1.10 23.13 -5.40
N HIS A 322 0.17 23.41 -6.33
CA HIS A 322 -0.82 22.45 -6.79
C HIS A 322 -0.78 22.36 -8.33
N PRO A 323 -0.93 21.16 -8.90
CA PRO A 323 -0.98 20.98 -10.35
C PRO A 323 -2.29 21.56 -10.92
N HIS A 324 -2.36 21.69 -12.25
CA HIS A 324 -3.60 22.07 -12.93
C HIS A 324 -4.67 21.00 -12.76
N TYR A 325 -5.93 21.45 -12.79
CA TYR A 325 -7.05 20.53 -12.95
C TYR A 325 -7.13 20.10 -14.41
N LEU A 326 -7.18 18.79 -14.62
CA LEU A 326 -7.24 18.18 -15.95
C LEU A 326 -8.70 18.21 -16.44
N THR A 327 -8.87 18.55 -17.71
CA THR A 327 -10.18 18.61 -18.38
C THR A 327 -10.19 17.72 -19.62
N VAL A 328 -11.31 17.71 -20.35
CA VAL A 328 -11.46 16.98 -21.62
C VAL A 328 -10.37 17.34 -22.65
N ASP A 329 -9.85 18.57 -22.61
CA ASP A 329 -8.81 19.05 -23.52
C ASP A 329 -7.45 18.37 -23.28
N ASP A 330 -7.23 17.85 -22.07
CA ASP A 330 -6.00 17.13 -21.71
C ASP A 330 -6.07 15.64 -22.00
N MET A 331 -7.23 15.11 -22.46
CA MET A 331 -7.44 13.68 -22.71
C MET A 331 -6.37 13.07 -23.61
N LYS A 332 -6.02 13.75 -24.70
CA LYS A 332 -4.97 13.26 -25.60
C LYS A 332 -3.62 13.16 -24.89
N LYS A 333 -3.23 14.19 -24.13
CA LYS A 333 -1.95 14.21 -23.41
C LYS A 333 -1.90 13.13 -22.33
N MET A 334 -3.02 12.89 -21.64
CA MET A 334 -3.16 11.80 -20.67
C MET A 334 -2.88 10.44 -21.33
N VAL A 335 -3.54 10.15 -22.45
CA VAL A 335 -3.35 8.87 -23.18
C VAL A 335 -1.94 8.75 -23.75
N ASP A 336 -1.41 9.81 -24.36
CA ASP A 336 -0.06 9.83 -24.96
C ASP A 336 1.05 9.66 -23.92
N SER A 337 0.79 10.01 -22.65
CA SER A 337 1.77 9.86 -21.56
C SER A 337 2.07 8.41 -21.21
N ASN A 338 1.20 7.47 -21.61
CA ASN A 338 1.23 6.06 -21.25
C ASN A 338 1.14 5.77 -19.73
N ALA A 339 0.91 6.78 -18.89
CA ALA A 339 0.79 6.61 -17.45
C ALA A 339 -0.51 5.87 -17.07
N PRO A 340 -0.47 5.00 -16.05
CA PRO A 340 -1.66 4.30 -15.57
C PRO A 340 -2.59 5.18 -14.71
N PHE A 341 -2.10 6.30 -14.18
CA PHE A 341 -2.86 7.24 -13.35
C PHE A 341 -2.69 8.68 -13.83
N ALA A 342 -3.65 9.54 -13.50
CA ALA A 342 -3.55 10.98 -13.73
C ALA A 342 -4.09 11.78 -12.55
N ARG A 343 -3.59 13.02 -12.42
CA ARG A 343 -4.10 13.99 -11.45
C ARG A 343 -3.85 15.46 -11.85
N LYS A 344 -4.67 16.41 -11.40
CA LYS A 344 -5.82 16.24 -10.49
C LYS A 344 -7.14 16.55 -11.20
N PHE A 345 -8.21 15.91 -10.77
CA PHE A 345 -9.55 16.12 -11.33
C PHE A 345 -10.45 16.91 -10.39
N HIS A 346 -11.38 17.68 -10.96
CA HIS A 346 -12.50 18.23 -10.22
C HIS A 346 -13.56 17.14 -9.99
N LYS A 347 -14.37 17.34 -8.95
CA LYS A 347 -15.57 16.54 -8.72
C LYS A 347 -16.50 16.66 -9.93
N ASP A 348 -16.98 15.51 -10.41
CA ASP A 348 -17.96 15.40 -11.50
C ASP A 348 -17.55 16.11 -12.80
N ASP A 349 -16.24 16.26 -13.05
CA ASP A 349 -15.73 16.80 -14.31
C ASP A 349 -16.06 15.86 -15.48
N PRO A 350 -16.56 16.36 -16.63
CA PRO A 350 -16.89 15.53 -17.80
C PRO A 350 -15.73 14.67 -18.33
N VAL A 351 -14.48 15.06 -18.05
CA VAL A 351 -13.32 14.23 -18.42
C VAL A 351 -13.34 12.87 -17.73
N LEU A 352 -13.88 12.78 -16.52
CA LEU A 352 -13.98 11.52 -15.79
C LEU A 352 -14.95 10.57 -16.53
N ASP A 353 -16.09 11.07 -17.00
CA ASP A 353 -17.05 10.26 -17.78
C ASP A 353 -16.45 9.81 -19.12
N LYS A 354 -15.60 10.66 -19.71
CA LYS A 354 -14.84 10.32 -20.92
C LYS A 354 -13.80 9.23 -20.67
N ILE A 355 -13.04 9.30 -19.57
CA ILE A 355 -12.11 8.23 -19.16
C ILE A 355 -12.87 6.92 -18.93
N ASP A 356 -14.01 6.99 -18.24
CA ASP A 356 -14.84 5.83 -17.92
C ASP A 356 -15.30 5.11 -19.19
N SER A 357 -15.82 5.86 -20.15
CA SER A 357 -16.35 5.31 -21.39
C SER A 357 -15.25 4.86 -22.37
N GLU A 358 -14.22 5.68 -22.58
CA GLU A 358 -13.21 5.44 -23.62
C GLU A 358 -12.06 4.54 -23.18
N LEU A 359 -11.65 4.60 -21.90
CA LEU A 359 -10.46 3.87 -21.41
C LEU A 359 -10.82 2.69 -20.50
N LEU A 360 -11.85 2.84 -19.66
CA LEU A 360 -12.18 1.85 -18.63
C LEU A 360 -13.39 0.98 -19.01
N SER A 361 -14.10 1.33 -20.08
CA SER A 361 -15.37 0.71 -20.48
C SER A 361 -16.38 0.61 -19.32
N ARG A 362 -16.38 1.55 -18.36
CA ARG A 362 -17.14 1.45 -17.11
C ARG A 362 -18.45 2.23 -17.18
N GLY A 363 -19.52 1.65 -16.65
CA GLY A 363 -20.79 2.34 -16.45
C GLY A 363 -20.82 3.21 -15.17
N GLN A 364 -21.78 4.12 -15.09
CA GLN A 364 -21.96 4.96 -13.90
C GLN A 364 -22.31 4.08 -12.68
N GLY A 365 -21.61 4.29 -11.56
CA GLY A 365 -21.83 3.54 -10.31
C GLY A 365 -21.42 2.06 -10.36
N MET A 366 -20.84 1.58 -11.46
CA MET A 366 -20.35 0.21 -11.61
C MET A 366 -18.85 0.13 -11.37
N VAL A 367 -18.35 -1.07 -11.10
CA VAL A 367 -16.91 -1.38 -11.11
C VAL A 367 -16.41 -1.55 -12.55
N VAL A 368 -15.09 -1.40 -12.77
CA VAL A 368 -14.49 -1.67 -14.08
C VAL A 368 -14.62 -3.17 -14.41
N PRO A 369 -15.16 -3.53 -15.59
CA PRO A 369 -15.20 -4.92 -16.02
C PRO A 369 -13.78 -5.47 -16.24
N GLY A 370 -13.51 -6.66 -15.72
CA GLY A 370 -12.29 -7.41 -15.99
C GLY A 370 -12.60 -8.84 -16.46
N GLY A 371 -11.57 -9.65 -16.65
CA GLY A 371 -11.70 -11.06 -17.01
C GLY A 371 -12.43 -11.90 -15.96
N TRP A 372 -12.52 -11.40 -14.72
CA TRP A 372 -13.32 -11.99 -13.65
C TRP A 372 -14.83 -11.72 -13.77
N CYS A 373 -15.29 -10.89 -14.70
CA CYS A 373 -16.71 -10.56 -14.91
C CYS A 373 -17.30 -11.40 -16.06
N LEU A 374 -18.19 -12.34 -15.75
CA LEU A 374 -18.80 -13.28 -16.72
C LEU A 374 -20.22 -12.89 -17.15
N GLY A 375 -20.81 -11.87 -16.54
CA GLY A 375 -22.16 -11.41 -16.87
C GLY A 375 -22.23 -10.74 -18.24
N SER A 376 -23.45 -10.64 -18.78
CA SER A 376 -23.71 -9.86 -20.00
C SER A 376 -23.84 -8.37 -19.66
N ARG A 377 -23.72 -7.53 -20.70
CA ARG A 377 -24.09 -6.11 -20.67
C ARG A 377 -25.47 -5.83 -21.24
N GLU A 378 -26.17 -6.88 -21.68
CA GLU A 378 -27.51 -6.77 -22.23
C GLU A 378 -28.44 -6.05 -21.25
N ASN A 379 -29.23 -5.12 -21.78
CA ASN A 379 -30.18 -4.30 -21.03
C ASN A 379 -29.56 -3.48 -19.87
N GLY A 380 -28.26 -3.14 -19.95
CA GLY A 380 -27.58 -2.34 -18.94
C GLY A 380 -27.27 -3.09 -17.64
N SER A 381 -27.28 -4.42 -17.69
CA SER A 381 -26.87 -5.26 -16.56
C SER A 381 -25.37 -5.10 -16.23
N ASP A 382 -25.04 -5.19 -14.96
CA ASP A 382 -23.64 -5.16 -14.50
C ASP A 382 -22.95 -6.49 -14.84
N PRO A 383 -21.94 -6.50 -15.74
CA PRO A 383 -21.25 -7.73 -16.12
C PRO A 383 -20.50 -8.38 -14.94
N CYS A 384 -20.18 -7.62 -13.89
CA CYS A 384 -19.46 -8.11 -12.73
C CYS A 384 -20.37 -8.70 -11.64
N SER A 385 -21.69 -8.70 -11.86
CA SER A 385 -22.66 -9.40 -11.01
C SER A 385 -22.46 -10.92 -11.00
N VAL A 386 -21.99 -11.48 -12.12
CA VAL A 386 -21.61 -12.89 -12.26
C VAL A 386 -20.09 -13.00 -12.20
N VAL A 387 -19.59 -13.54 -11.08
CA VAL A 387 -18.17 -13.67 -10.81
C VAL A 387 -17.61 -14.95 -11.44
N GLY A 388 -16.55 -14.79 -12.22
CA GLY A 388 -15.71 -15.85 -12.75
C GLY A 388 -14.39 -16.01 -12.00
N ASN A 389 -13.34 -16.42 -12.72
CA ASN A 389 -12.02 -16.58 -12.15
C ASN A 389 -11.35 -15.22 -11.92
N ILE A 390 -11.04 -14.90 -10.66
CA ILE A 390 -10.42 -13.64 -10.25
C ILE A 390 -8.97 -13.47 -10.72
N THR A 391 -8.33 -14.53 -11.21
CA THR A 391 -6.97 -14.47 -11.77
C THR A 391 -6.96 -14.40 -13.30
N LEU A 392 -8.12 -14.49 -13.94
CA LEU A 392 -8.22 -14.34 -15.38
C LEU A 392 -8.20 -12.85 -15.72
N LEU A 393 -7.18 -12.42 -16.43
CA LEU A 393 -7.06 -11.05 -16.93
C LEU A 393 -7.57 -10.98 -18.38
N ARG A 394 -8.25 -9.89 -18.72
CA ARG A 394 -8.61 -9.50 -20.08
C ARG A 394 -8.02 -8.12 -20.37
N PRO A 395 -6.71 -8.05 -20.70
CA PRO A 395 -6.05 -6.79 -21.02
C PRO A 395 -6.69 -6.12 -22.23
N THR A 396 -6.66 -4.80 -22.22
CA THR A 396 -7.14 -3.89 -23.26
C THR A 396 -5.93 -3.22 -23.95
N PRO A 397 -6.13 -2.30 -24.92
CA PRO A 397 -5.03 -1.49 -25.44
C PRO A 397 -4.28 -0.67 -24.36
N GLY A 398 -4.89 -0.47 -23.18
CA GLY A 398 -4.24 0.16 -22.03
C GLY A 398 -2.99 -0.57 -21.55
N ALA A 399 -3.00 -1.91 -21.55
CA ALA A 399 -1.84 -2.73 -21.18
C ALA A 399 -0.64 -2.43 -22.09
N LYS A 400 -0.87 -2.27 -23.40
CA LYS A 400 0.22 -1.99 -24.35
C LYS A 400 0.82 -0.60 -24.16
N ARG A 401 -0.01 0.39 -23.82
CA ARG A 401 0.47 1.74 -23.44
C ARG A 401 1.37 1.64 -22.22
N LEU A 402 0.89 0.97 -21.17
CA LEU A 402 1.63 0.82 -19.92
C LEU A 402 2.95 0.04 -20.12
N GLU A 403 2.93 -1.03 -20.91
CA GLU A 403 4.13 -1.80 -21.30
C GLU A 403 5.16 -0.89 -21.98
N THR A 404 4.71 0.04 -22.84
CA THR A 404 5.59 1.01 -23.52
C THR A 404 6.27 1.94 -22.50
N LEU A 405 5.51 2.45 -21.52
CA LEU A 405 6.07 3.27 -20.44
C LEU A 405 7.09 2.47 -19.62
N ILE A 406 6.70 1.29 -19.13
CA ILE A 406 7.54 0.42 -18.31
C ILE A 406 8.83 0.04 -19.03
N SER A 407 8.74 -0.37 -20.30
CA SER A 407 9.91 -0.73 -21.10
C SER A 407 10.88 0.45 -21.25
N SER A 408 10.36 1.67 -21.38
CA SER A 408 11.20 2.87 -21.37
C SER A 408 11.81 3.13 -20.00
N LEU A 409 11.07 2.99 -18.91
CA LEU A 409 11.60 3.22 -17.56
C LEU A 409 12.68 2.21 -17.16
N LEU A 410 12.58 0.98 -17.67
CA LEU A 410 13.48 -0.13 -17.38
C LEU A 410 14.61 -0.29 -18.41
N SER A 411 14.72 0.60 -19.39
CA SER A 411 15.80 0.55 -20.39
C SER A 411 17.17 0.85 -19.77
N ASP A 412 18.25 0.31 -20.34
CA ASP A 412 19.60 0.45 -19.79
C ASP A 412 20.08 1.90 -19.66
N ASP A 413 19.63 2.78 -20.56
CA ASP A 413 19.93 4.21 -20.56
C ASP A 413 19.18 4.99 -19.47
N LYS A 414 18.10 4.44 -18.93
CA LYS A 414 17.25 5.10 -17.93
C LYS A 414 17.36 4.47 -16.55
N PHE A 415 17.16 3.16 -16.44
CA PHE A 415 17.01 2.49 -15.16
C PHE A 415 18.26 2.58 -14.28
N ARG A 416 19.42 2.13 -14.78
CA ARG A 416 20.67 2.13 -14.00
C ARG A 416 21.18 3.55 -13.70
N PRO A 417 21.18 4.49 -14.67
CA PRO A 417 21.67 5.84 -14.41
C PRO A 417 20.81 6.64 -13.44
N MET A 418 19.51 6.33 -13.34
CA MET A 418 18.54 7.03 -12.48
C MET A 418 18.25 6.36 -11.14
N GLN A 419 19.01 5.33 -10.74
CA GLN A 419 18.96 4.81 -9.37
C GLN A 419 19.34 5.88 -8.34
N CYS A 420 19.02 5.62 -7.08
CA CYS A 420 19.47 6.43 -5.95
C CYS A 420 20.99 6.65 -5.97
N LYS A 421 21.43 7.91 -6.02
CA LYS A 421 22.84 8.35 -6.00
C LYS A 421 23.06 9.50 -5.03
#